data_AF-A0A258CYG8-F1
#
_entry.id   AF-A0A258CYG8-F1
#
_cell.length_a   1.000
_cell.length_b   1.000
_cell.length_c   1.000
_cell.angle_alpha   90.00
_cell.angle_beta   90.00
_cell.angle_gamma   90.00
#
_symmetry.space_group_name_H-M   'P 1'
#
loop_
_entity.id
_entity.type
_entity.pdbx_description
1 polymer ?
#
loop_
_entity_poly.entity_id
_entity_poly.type
_entity_poly.pdbx_seq_one_letter_code
_entity_poly.pdbx_strand_id
1 'polypeptide(L)'
;MRGTTPVKFIEDNLKQAKVTLLDNYPDAVRALAQGRGDAMIDVIDFVGEQMNRFKDVKWKVVETPVDVYYCSFGLAKNATGLKDWLNVAIFEMHRRGQTDALWVKWFGIKMLNPTGFTPYF
;
A
#
# COMPACT_ATOMS: atom_id res chain seq x y z
N MET A 1 -0.39 6.39 -7.73
CA MET A 1 -1.07 6.15 -9.04
C MET A 1 -2.37 6.96 -9.17
N ARG A 2 -3.08 6.95 -10.31
CA ARG A 2 -4.43 7.59 -10.38
C ARG A 2 -5.40 6.93 -9.39
N GLY A 3 -6.26 7.73 -8.75
CA GLY A 3 -7.30 7.24 -7.84
C GLY A 3 -6.79 6.66 -6.52
N THR A 4 -5.54 6.96 -6.14
CA THR A 4 -4.91 6.47 -4.89
C THR A 4 -4.84 7.57 -3.84
N THR A 5 -4.80 7.18 -2.56
CA THR A 5 -4.73 8.10 -1.41
C THR A 5 -3.54 9.08 -1.44
N PRO A 6 -2.33 8.74 -1.95
CA PRO A 6 -1.20 9.68 -2.00
C PRO A 6 -1.45 10.91 -2.89
N VAL A 7 -2.35 10.84 -3.87
CA VAL A 7 -2.59 11.96 -4.80
C VAL A 7 -3.05 13.19 -4.03
N LYS A 8 -4.03 13.01 -3.13
CA LYS A 8 -4.54 14.10 -2.30
C LYS A 8 -3.45 14.67 -1.38
N PHE A 9 -2.61 13.81 -0.80
CA PHE A 9 -1.50 14.28 0.04
C PHE A 9 -0.53 15.17 -0.74
N ILE A 10 -0.17 14.77 -1.96
CA ILE A 10 0.74 15.56 -2.83
C ILE A 10 0.10 16.90 -3.17
N GLU A 11 -1.19 16.92 -3.54
CA GLU A 11 -1.93 18.15 -3.86
C GLU A 11 -1.97 19.11 -2.67
N ASP A 12 -2.24 18.59 -1.47
CA ASP A 12 -2.41 19.41 -0.27
C ASP A 12 -1.05 19.93 0.28
N ASN A 13 0.04 19.16 0.15
CA ASN A 13 1.31 19.42 0.85
C ASN A 13 2.51 19.74 -0.06
N LEU A 14 2.53 19.25 -1.30
CA LEU A 14 3.67 19.36 -2.21
C LEU A 14 3.32 20.23 -3.43
N LYS A 15 2.89 21.46 -3.17
CA LYS A 15 2.36 22.39 -4.19
C LYS A 15 3.31 22.72 -5.33
N GLN A 16 4.62 22.51 -5.14
CA GLN A 16 5.65 22.73 -6.16
C GLN A 16 6.01 21.47 -6.94
N ALA A 17 5.52 20.29 -6.53
CA ALA A 17 5.82 19.04 -7.21
C ALA A 17 5.07 18.95 -8.55
N LYS A 18 5.78 18.51 -9.60
CA LYS A 18 5.15 18.15 -10.88
C LYS A 18 4.71 16.69 -10.81
N VAL A 19 3.41 16.46 -10.77
CA VAL A 19 2.86 15.11 -10.57
C VAL A 19 2.69 14.38 -11.90
N THR A 20 3.42 13.28 -12.08
CA THR A 20 3.19 12.34 -13.18
C THR A 20 2.24 11.23 -12.71
N LEU A 21 1.00 11.26 -13.17
CA LEU A 21 -0.01 10.26 -12.84
C LEU A 21 0.01 9.11 -13.84
N LEU A 22 0.21 7.89 -13.32
CA LEU A 22 0.23 6.64 -14.08
C LEU A 22 -0.84 5.68 -13.54
N ASP A 23 -1.21 4.71 -14.37
CA ASP A 23 -2.39 3.87 -14.14
C ASP A 23 -2.07 2.59 -13.35
N ASN A 24 -0.81 2.18 -13.25
CA ASN A 24 -0.39 0.94 -12.56
C ASN A 24 1.03 1.04 -11.96
N TYR A 25 1.34 0.14 -11.01
CA TYR A 25 2.61 0.14 -10.28
C TYR A 25 3.81 -0.20 -11.16
N PRO A 26 3.76 -1.20 -12.07
CA PRO A 26 4.87 -1.49 -12.97
C PRO A 26 5.31 -0.26 -13.77
N ASP A 27 4.35 0.52 -14.29
CA ASP A 27 4.65 1.74 -15.04
C ASP A 27 5.21 2.84 -14.15
N ALA A 28 4.68 3.01 -12.94
CA ALA A 28 5.18 4.00 -11.98
C ALA A 28 6.63 3.72 -11.56
N VAL A 29 6.93 2.48 -11.18
CA VAL A 29 8.28 2.07 -10.78
C VAL A 29 9.25 2.14 -11.97
N ARG A 30 8.81 1.74 -13.17
CA ARG A 30 9.61 1.87 -14.41
C ARG A 30 9.93 3.32 -14.73
N ALA A 31 8.95 4.23 -14.63
CA ALA A 31 9.17 5.65 -14.90
C ALA A 31 10.21 6.24 -13.93
N LEU A 32 10.13 5.90 -12.65
CA LEU A 32 11.11 6.30 -11.64
C LEU A 32 12.50 5.71 -11.94
N ALA A 33 12.58 4.41 -12.26
CA ALA A 33 13.83 3.74 -12.63
C ALA A 33 14.52 4.36 -13.86
N GLN A 34 13.75 4.90 -14.80
CA GLN A 34 14.24 5.56 -16.02
C GLN A 34 14.58 7.05 -15.82
N GLY A 35 14.48 7.57 -14.59
CA GLY A 35 14.74 8.99 -14.30
C GLY A 35 13.66 9.93 -14.81
N ARG A 36 12.44 9.45 -15.08
CA ARG A 36 11.29 10.28 -15.50
C ARG A 36 10.56 10.92 -14.31
N GLY A 37 11.03 10.69 -13.09
CA GLY A 37 10.57 11.34 -11.87
C GLY A 37 11.67 11.27 -10.80
N ASP A 38 11.59 12.16 -9.81
CA ASP A 38 12.59 12.25 -8.74
C ASP A 38 12.23 11.39 -7.53
N ALA A 39 10.94 11.14 -7.30
CA ALA A 39 10.43 10.38 -6.17
C ALA A 39 9.05 9.76 -6.48
N MET A 40 8.65 8.77 -5.68
CA MET A 40 7.32 8.19 -5.67
C MET A 40 6.77 8.19 -4.24
N ILE A 41 5.51 8.58 -4.09
CA ILE A 41 4.77 8.43 -2.82
C ILE A 41 3.67 7.42 -3.10
N ASP A 42 3.79 6.23 -2.52
CA ASP A 42 2.81 5.16 -2.63
C ASP A 42 3.00 4.13 -1.50
N VAL A 43 2.16 3.09 -1.45
CA VAL A 43 2.24 2.03 -0.43
C VAL A 43 3.48 1.18 -0.66
N ILE A 44 4.45 1.28 0.26
CA ILE A 44 5.74 0.62 0.14
C ILE A 44 5.64 -0.90 -0.01
N ASP A 45 4.70 -1.52 0.71
CA ASP A 45 4.48 -2.96 0.69
C ASP A 45 4.06 -3.47 -0.70
N PHE A 46 3.36 -2.64 -1.49
CA PHE A 46 2.85 -3.01 -2.81
C PHE A 46 3.86 -2.80 -3.94
N VAL A 47 4.86 -1.95 -3.73
CA VAL A 47 5.84 -1.62 -4.77
C VAL A 47 7.15 -2.39 -4.62
N GLY A 48 7.42 -3.00 -3.46
CA GLY A 48 8.66 -3.72 -3.18
C GLY A 48 9.01 -4.79 -4.22
N GLU A 49 8.04 -5.62 -4.62
CA GLU A 49 8.26 -6.64 -5.66
C GLU A 49 8.61 -6.00 -7.02
N GLN A 50 7.95 -4.91 -7.39
CA GLN A 50 8.21 -4.20 -8.64
C GLN A 50 9.57 -3.50 -8.62
N MET A 51 9.95 -2.88 -7.51
CA MET A 51 11.27 -2.27 -7.30
C MET A 51 12.39 -3.30 -7.44
N ASN A 52 12.17 -4.51 -6.89
CA ASN A 52 13.10 -5.62 -6.98
C ASN A 52 13.38 -6.11 -8.42
N ARG A 53 12.58 -5.72 -9.41
CA ARG A 53 12.80 -6.06 -10.83
C ARG A 53 13.88 -5.19 -11.49
N PHE A 54 14.21 -4.03 -10.90
CA PHE A 54 15.22 -3.10 -11.42
C PHE A 54 16.49 -3.18 -10.57
N LYS A 55 17.34 -4.18 -10.83
CA LYS A 55 18.52 -4.50 -10.00
C LYS A 55 19.60 -3.42 -10.00
N ASP A 56 19.69 -2.65 -11.07
CA ASP A 56 20.70 -1.60 -11.23
C ASP A 56 20.29 -0.26 -10.57
N VAL A 57 19.05 -0.17 -10.08
CA VAL A 57 18.54 1.04 -9.43
C VAL A 57 18.79 0.96 -7.93
N LYS A 58 19.46 1.98 -7.39
CA LYS A 58 19.70 2.12 -5.95
C LYS A 58 18.50 2.81 -5.29
N TRP A 59 17.51 2.01 -4.92
CA TRP A 59 16.33 2.50 -4.22
C TRP A 59 16.68 2.99 -2.82
N LYS A 60 16.10 4.14 -2.42
CA LYS A 60 16.11 4.62 -1.04
C LYS A 60 14.66 4.80 -0.58
N VAL A 61 14.24 4.01 0.39
CA VAL A 61 12.97 4.21 1.09
C VAL A 61 13.23 5.20 2.22
N VAL A 62 12.36 6.22 2.34
CA VAL A 62 12.45 7.19 3.44
C VAL A 62 11.84 6.57 4.69
N GLU A 63 12.52 6.71 5.83
CA GLU A 63 12.10 6.09 7.10
C GLU A 63 10.77 6.64 7.62
N THR A 64 10.55 7.96 7.48
CA THR A 64 9.33 8.61 7.94
C THR A 64 8.20 8.37 6.94
N PRO A 65 7.13 7.64 7.32
CA PRO A 65 5.96 7.50 6.47
C PRO A 65 5.20 8.83 6.38
N VAL A 66 4.63 9.10 5.21
CA VAL A 66 3.70 10.21 4.99
C VAL A 66 2.39 9.99 5.76
N ASP A 67 1.91 8.75 5.74
CA ASP A 67 0.70 8.31 6.43
C ASP A 67 0.77 6.79 6.65
N VAL A 68 0.01 6.28 7.62
CA VAL A 68 -0.16 4.86 7.88
C VAL A 68 -1.65 4.56 7.87
N TYR A 69 -2.08 3.74 6.91
CA TYR A 69 -3.46 3.30 6.79
C TYR A 69 -3.53 1.80 6.52
N TYR A 70 -4.70 1.22 6.76
CA TYR A 70 -4.92 -0.21 6.64
C TYR A 70 -5.87 -0.51 5.48
N CYS A 71 -5.48 -1.46 4.63
CA CYS A 71 -6.32 -1.89 3.53
C CYS A 71 -7.57 -2.60 4.05
N SER A 72 -8.69 -2.40 3.36
CA SER A 72 -10.00 -2.96 3.72
C SER A 72 -10.71 -3.48 2.47
N PHE A 73 -11.71 -4.33 2.64
CA PHE A 73 -12.57 -4.72 1.53
C PHE A 73 -13.57 -3.61 1.18
N GLY A 74 -13.56 -3.18 -0.08
CA GLY A 74 -14.59 -2.31 -0.63
C GLY A 74 -15.86 -3.12 -0.91
N LEU A 75 -16.99 -2.70 -0.33
CA LEU A 75 -18.30 -3.36 -0.49
C LEU A 75 -19.36 -2.38 -0.99
N ALA A 76 -20.43 -2.91 -1.57
CA ALA A 76 -21.61 -2.11 -1.90
C ALA A 76 -22.22 -1.52 -0.61
N LYS A 77 -22.69 -0.27 -0.67
CA LYS A 77 -23.16 0.49 0.51
C LYS A 77 -24.28 -0.22 1.30
N ASN A 78 -25.09 -1.03 0.63
CA ASN A 78 -26.21 -1.76 1.22
C ASN A 78 -25.88 -3.21 1.59
N ALA A 79 -24.65 -3.69 1.38
CA ALA A 79 -24.25 -5.07 1.66
C ALA A 79 -23.89 -5.29 3.14
N THR A 80 -24.78 -4.92 4.06
CA THR A 80 -24.52 -4.92 5.52
C THR A 80 -24.21 -6.32 6.06
N GLY A 81 -24.99 -7.34 5.67
CA GLY A 81 -24.75 -8.72 6.10
C GLY A 81 -23.41 -9.29 5.63
N LEU A 82 -23.01 -8.99 4.38
CA LEU A 82 -21.70 -9.41 3.86
C LEU A 82 -20.56 -8.68 4.57
N LYS A 83 -20.72 -7.38 4.85
CA LYS A 83 -19.76 -6.59 5.60
C LYS A 83 -19.51 -7.19 6.99
N ASP A 84 -20.58 -7.51 7.73
CA ASP A 84 -20.45 -8.07 9.07
C ASP A 84 -19.80 -9.46 9.05
N TRP A 85 -20.17 -10.31 8.10
CA TRP A 85 -19.55 -11.63 7.94
C TRP A 85 -18.05 -11.53 7.61
N LEU A 86 -17.65 -10.66 6.68
CA LEU A 86 -16.26 -10.45 6.31
C LEU A 86 -15.42 -9.91 7.47
N ASN A 87 -15.97 -8.98 8.24
CA ASN A 87 -15.28 -8.45 9.43
C ASN A 87 -14.98 -9.57 10.44
N VAL A 88 -15.93 -10.46 10.71
CA VAL A 88 -15.69 -11.63 11.60
C VAL A 88 -14.63 -12.57 11.02
N ALA A 89 -14.67 -12.82 9.71
CA ALA A 89 -13.67 -13.67 9.06
C ALA A 89 -12.25 -13.09 9.14
N ILE A 90 -12.09 -11.79 8.88
CA ILE A 90 -10.81 -11.06 8.98
C ILE A 90 -10.30 -11.08 10.42
N PHE A 91 -11.16 -10.79 11.39
CA PHE A 91 -10.82 -10.84 12.81
C PHE A 91 -10.28 -12.23 13.20
N GLU A 92 -10.95 -13.30 12.78
CA GLU A 92 -10.48 -14.68 13.04
C GLU A 92 -9.14 -14.99 12.36
N MET A 93 -8.89 -14.46 11.16
CA MET A 93 -7.60 -14.62 10.48
C MET A 93 -6.47 -13.93 11.26
N HIS A 94 -6.70 -12.69 11.72
CA HIS A 94 -5.72 -11.97 12.55
C HIS A 94 -5.49 -12.67 13.89
N ARG A 95 -6.57 -13.05 14.60
CA ARG A 95 -6.50 -13.75 15.89
C ARG A 95 -5.71 -15.06 15.81
N ARG A 96 -5.76 -15.75 14.67
CA ARG A 96 -5.03 -17.01 14.43
C ARG A 96 -3.65 -16.82 13.79
N GLY A 97 -3.20 -15.58 13.58
CA GLY A 97 -1.92 -15.26 12.93
C GLY A 97 -1.85 -15.62 11.44
N GLN A 98 -3.00 -15.92 10.80
CA GLN A 98 -3.03 -16.28 9.38
C GLN A 98 -2.72 -15.08 8.49
N THR A 99 -3.16 -13.87 8.85
CA THR A 99 -2.84 -12.66 8.10
C THR A 99 -1.33 -12.42 8.04
N ASP A 100 -0.64 -12.51 9.18
CA ASP A 100 0.82 -12.34 9.26
C ASP A 100 1.56 -13.39 8.43
N ALA A 101 1.13 -14.65 8.50
CA ALA A 101 1.71 -15.73 7.73
C ALA A 101 1.54 -15.52 6.21
N LEU A 102 0.34 -15.10 5.78
CA LEU A 102 0.07 -14.77 4.38
C LEU A 102 0.86 -13.55 3.92
N TRP A 103 1.00 -12.55 4.77
CA TRP A 103 1.77 -11.35 4.47
C TRP A 103 3.22 -11.70 4.17
N VAL A 104 3.87 -12.46 5.06
CA VAL A 104 5.26 -12.90 4.84
C VAL A 104 5.37 -13.77 3.60
N LYS A 105 4.41 -14.68 3.36
CA LYS A 105 4.40 -15.54 2.17
C LYS A 105 4.41 -14.75 0.86
N TRP A 106 3.60 -13.70 0.78
CA TRP A 106 3.40 -12.96 -0.48
C TRP A 106 4.31 -11.75 -0.64
N PHE A 107 4.66 -11.06 0.44
CA PHE A 107 5.49 -9.85 0.40
C PHE A 107 6.95 -10.11 0.80
N GLY A 108 7.27 -11.28 1.36
CA GLY A 108 8.64 -11.66 1.73
C GLY A 108 9.22 -10.92 2.93
N ILE A 109 8.47 -9.98 3.51
CA ILE A 109 8.83 -9.19 4.69
C ILE A 109 7.71 -9.25 5.71
N LYS A 110 8.00 -8.91 6.97
CA LYS A 110 6.94 -8.65 7.96
C LYS A 110 6.28 -7.31 7.65
N MET A 111 5.02 -7.16 8.07
CA MET A 111 4.32 -5.86 8.02
C MET A 111 5.17 -4.80 8.74
N LEU A 112 5.45 -3.68 8.06
CA LEU A 112 6.18 -2.56 8.66
C LEU A 112 5.37 -1.91 9.79
N ASN A 113 4.05 -1.83 9.61
CA ASN A 113 3.09 -1.38 10.62
C ASN A 113 2.00 -2.44 10.79
N PRO A 114 2.16 -3.38 11.74
CA PRO A 114 1.16 -4.42 11.99
C PRO A 114 -0.18 -3.82 12.44
N THR A 115 -1.28 -4.29 11.87
CA THR A 115 -2.65 -3.86 12.24
C THR A 115 -3.02 -4.21 13.69
N GLY A 116 -2.39 -5.26 14.25
CA GLY A 116 -2.85 -5.92 15.48
C GLY A 116 -4.15 -6.70 15.27
N PHE A 117 -4.73 -7.17 16.38
CA PHE A 117 -6.11 -7.68 16.44
C PHE A 117 -6.83 -6.95 17.58
N THR A 118 -7.94 -6.28 17.28
CA THR A 118 -8.78 -5.65 18.31
C THR A 118 -10.24 -5.94 18.00
N PRO A 119 -11.19 -5.75 18.93
CA PRO A 119 -12.61 -5.88 18.61
C PRO A 119 -13.09 -4.93 17.49
N TYR A 120 -12.27 -3.95 17.11
CA TYR A 120 -12.55 -2.98 16.05
C TYR A 120 -11.80 -3.28 14.73
N PHE A 121 -10.86 -4.25 14.74
CA PHE A 121 -10.06 -4.72 13.59
C PHE A 121 -9.77 -6.23 13.71
#